data_AF-A0A7X7BHD2-F1
#
_entry.id   AF-A0A7X7BHD2-F1
#
_cell.length_a   1.000
_cell.length_b   1.000
_cell.length_c   1.000
_cell.angle_alpha   90.00
_cell.angle_beta   90.00
_cell.angle_gamma   90.00
#
_symmetry.space_group_name_H-M   'P 1'
#
loop_
_entity.id
_entity.type
_entity.pdbx_description
1 polymer ?
#
loop_
_entity_poly.entity_id
_entity_poly.type
_entity_poly.pdbx_seq_one_letter_code
_entity_poly.pdbx_strand_id
1 'polypeptide(L)'
;MSKLEFFYDYDCPFCMRGYHALLENLAQHPDIEVIWRPCDINPLPEANPYSYNLGIQGYYFAEEKGIDLFAYNTRVFQAANVDRVDRYDHAKFAEYVKDLLDPEELSEALRSGRYKEKQFAGNDYAYEQNGVWYIPALRMNGKKLDATGGLGISEKELAKFLKKAK
;
A
#
# COMPACT_ATOMS: atom_id res chain seq x y z
N MET A 1 20.90 1.72 -8.52
CA MET A 1 19.42 1.61 -8.55
C MET A 1 18.92 2.34 -7.32
N SER A 2 18.06 3.34 -7.50
CA SER A 2 17.50 4.12 -6.38
C SER A 2 16.30 3.38 -5.81
N LYS A 3 16.19 3.32 -4.48
CA LYS A 3 15.06 2.70 -3.78
C LYS A 3 14.05 3.77 -3.41
N LEU A 4 12.86 3.68 -3.99
CA LEU A 4 11.74 4.59 -3.75
C LEU A 4 10.75 3.90 -2.83
N GLU A 5 10.66 4.32 -1.58
CA GLU A 5 9.60 3.85 -0.69
C GLU A 5 8.31 4.62 -0.99
N PHE A 6 7.23 3.88 -1.23
CA PHE A 6 5.89 4.43 -1.47
C PHE A 6 4.95 3.99 -0.35
N PHE A 7 4.51 4.94 0.47
CA PHE A 7 3.64 4.72 1.62
C PHE A 7 2.18 4.96 1.24
N TYR A 8 1.31 4.01 1.57
CA TYR A 8 -0.08 4.03 1.09
C TYR A 8 -1.04 3.20 1.92
N ASP A 9 -2.33 3.50 1.78
CA ASP A 9 -3.45 2.66 2.21
C ASP A 9 -4.38 2.45 1.02
N TYR A 10 -4.96 1.26 0.92
CA TYR A 10 -6.00 0.94 -0.04
C TYR A 10 -7.33 1.64 0.22
N ASP A 11 -7.64 2.01 1.46
CA ASP A 11 -8.85 2.80 1.81
C ASP A 11 -8.68 4.29 1.49
N CYS A 12 -7.49 4.73 1.08
CA CYS A 12 -7.21 6.11 0.74
C CYS A 12 -7.40 6.38 -0.77
N PRO A 13 -8.41 7.17 -1.19
CA PRO A 13 -8.61 7.49 -2.61
C PRO A 13 -7.47 8.34 -3.19
N PHE A 14 -6.74 9.08 -2.36
CA PHE A 14 -5.54 9.82 -2.78
C PHE A 14 -4.37 8.87 -3.06
N CYS A 15 -4.26 7.75 -2.33
CA CYS A 15 -3.24 6.75 -2.55
C CYS A 15 -3.43 6.02 -3.87
N MET A 16 -4.68 5.72 -4.24
CA MET A 16 -4.99 5.16 -5.56
C MET A 16 -4.54 6.09 -6.69
N ARG A 17 -4.86 7.40 -6.59
CA ARG A 17 -4.41 8.38 -7.59
C ARG A 17 -2.89 8.50 -7.65
N GLY A 18 -2.24 8.57 -6.48
CA GLY A 18 -0.78 8.63 -6.40
C GLY A 18 -0.11 7.36 -6.94
N TYR A 19 -0.73 6.19 -6.72
CA TYR A 19 -0.30 4.92 -7.28
C TYR A 19 -0.34 4.97 -8.82
N HIS A 20 -1.49 5.31 -9.43
CA HIS A 20 -1.60 5.44 -10.88
C HIS A 20 -0.59 6.43 -11.47
N ALA A 21 -0.45 7.61 -10.86
CA ALA A 21 0.54 8.60 -11.28
C ALA A 21 1.98 8.05 -11.18
N LEU A 22 2.29 7.25 -10.16
CA LEU A 22 3.57 6.57 -10.04
C LEU A 22 3.80 5.61 -11.21
N LEU A 23 2.82 4.80 -11.59
CA LEU A 23 2.96 3.82 -12.67
C LEU A 23 3.27 4.47 -14.01
N GLU A 24 2.57 5.55 -14.32
CA GLU A 24 2.76 6.31 -15.57
C GLU A 24 4.18 6.89 -15.67
N ASN A 25 4.80 7.21 -14.53
CA ASN A 25 6.15 7.77 -14.48
C ASN A 25 7.24 6.70 -14.40
N LEU A 26 6.98 5.52 -13.80
CA LEU A 26 7.99 4.47 -13.62
C LEU A 26 8.55 3.94 -14.94
N ALA A 27 7.74 3.92 -16.02
CA ALA A 27 8.21 3.54 -17.35
C ALA A 27 9.38 4.40 -17.86
N GLN A 28 9.48 5.64 -17.38
CA GLN A 28 10.56 6.58 -17.73
C GLN A 28 11.74 6.53 -16.72
N HIS A 29 11.65 5.67 -15.71
CA HIS A 29 12.59 5.56 -14.60
C HIS A 29 12.95 4.09 -14.28
N PRO A 30 13.51 3.33 -15.25
CA PRO A 30 13.88 1.93 -15.05
C PRO A 30 15.00 1.72 -14.01
N ASP A 31 15.65 2.80 -13.57
CA ASP A 31 16.67 2.83 -12.53
C ASP A 31 16.12 2.94 -11.11
N ILE A 32 14.78 3.02 -10.96
CA ILE A 32 14.08 3.10 -9.68
C ILE A 32 13.44 1.75 -9.36
N GLU A 33 13.78 1.21 -8.19
CA GLU A 33 13.10 0.09 -7.55
C GLU A 33 12.08 0.65 -6.56
N VAL A 34 10.81 0.25 -6.68
CA VAL A 34 9.78 0.67 -5.72
C VAL A 34 9.71 -0.32 -4.57
N ILE A 35 9.78 0.20 -3.35
CA ILE A 35 9.52 -0.53 -2.12
C ILE A 35 8.15 -0.10 -1.63
N TRP A 36 7.19 -1.02 -1.70
CA TRP A 36 5.82 -0.77 -1.25
C TRP A 36 5.75 -0.80 0.27
N ARG A 37 5.20 0.26 0.87
CA ARG A 37 5.03 0.42 2.31
C ARG A 37 3.56 0.61 2.66
N PRO A 38 2.74 -0.45 2.66
CA PRO A 38 1.36 -0.32 3.10
C PRO A 38 1.29 0.07 4.58
N CYS A 39 0.46 1.05 4.91
CA CYS A 39 0.18 1.52 6.26
C CYS A 39 -1.28 2.01 6.35
N ASP A 40 -1.90 1.86 7.50
CA ASP A 40 -3.30 2.27 7.72
C ASP A 40 -3.44 3.79 7.76
N ILE A 41 -4.34 4.37 6.97
CA ILE A 41 -4.67 5.82 7.01
C ILE A 41 -5.22 6.26 8.37
N ASN A 42 -5.86 5.34 9.09
CA ASN A 42 -6.40 5.54 10.43
C ASN A 42 -5.89 4.41 11.33
N PRO A 43 -4.61 4.46 11.77
CA PRO A 43 -4.06 3.43 12.63
C PRO A 43 -4.81 3.47 13.97
N LEU A 44 -5.47 2.37 14.31
CA LEU A 44 -6.13 2.20 15.60
C LEU A 44 -5.22 1.43 16.55
N PRO A 45 -5.33 1.63 17.88
CA PRO A 45 -4.61 0.81 18.84
C PRO A 45 -4.87 -0.67 18.61
N GLU A 46 -3.87 -1.52 18.85
CA GLU A 46 -3.94 -2.97 18.62
C GLU A 46 -5.14 -3.65 19.34
N ALA A 47 -5.52 -3.12 20.51
CA ALA A 47 -6.68 -3.61 21.25
C ALA A 47 -8.04 -3.39 20.53
N ASN A 48 -8.08 -2.59 19.47
CA ASN A 48 -9.29 -2.33 18.71
C ASN A 48 -9.58 -3.50 17.75
N PRO A 49 -10.78 -4.11 17.77
CA PRO A 49 -11.14 -5.20 16.87
C PRO A 49 -11.27 -4.78 15.40
N TYR A 50 -11.14 -3.50 15.07
CA TYR A 50 -11.11 -2.98 13.70
C TYR A 50 -9.73 -2.45 13.28
N SER A 51 -8.67 -2.73 14.07
CA SER A 51 -7.31 -2.27 13.81
C SER A 51 -6.61 -2.99 12.65
N TYR A 52 -7.29 -3.91 11.96
CA TYR A 52 -6.70 -4.71 10.90
C TYR A 52 -7.30 -4.41 9.53
N ASN A 53 -6.41 -4.20 8.56
CA ASN A 53 -6.75 -3.94 7.16
C ASN A 53 -6.40 -5.18 6.34
N LEU A 54 -7.43 -5.91 5.91
CA LEU A 54 -7.25 -7.18 5.19
C LEU A 54 -6.47 -7.01 3.89
N GLY A 55 -6.56 -5.84 3.24
CA GLY A 55 -5.77 -5.52 2.06
C GLY A 55 -4.26 -5.49 2.37
N ILE A 56 -3.88 -4.87 3.49
CA ILE A 56 -2.49 -4.79 3.95
C ILE A 56 -1.98 -6.17 4.43
N GLN A 57 -2.79 -6.92 5.17
CA GLN A 57 -2.39 -8.28 5.58
C GLN A 57 -2.25 -9.23 4.38
N GLY A 58 -3.17 -9.14 3.42
CA GLY A 58 -3.05 -9.89 2.17
C GLY A 58 -1.83 -9.46 1.34
N TYR A 59 -1.38 -8.20 1.43
CA TYR A 59 -0.12 -7.78 0.79
C TYR A 59 1.06 -8.54 1.39
N TYR A 60 1.12 -8.68 2.72
CA TYR A 60 2.19 -9.43 3.36
C TYR A 60 2.11 -10.94 3.08
N PHE A 61 0.91 -11.48 2.92
CA PHE A 61 0.72 -12.84 2.43
C PHE A 61 1.23 -13.01 0.99
N ALA A 62 0.89 -12.07 0.10
CA ALA A 62 1.36 -12.06 -1.29
C ALA A 62 2.90 -11.97 -1.37
N GLU A 63 3.50 -11.15 -0.52
CA GLU A 63 4.96 -11.03 -0.39
C GLU A 63 5.60 -12.36 0.05
N GLU A 64 5.03 -13.02 1.07
CA GLU A 64 5.51 -14.33 1.52
C GLU A 64 5.41 -15.40 0.41
N LYS A 65 4.34 -15.35 -0.39
CA LYS A 65 4.11 -16.29 -1.50
C LYS A 65 4.91 -15.95 -2.76
N GLY A 66 5.68 -14.86 -2.76
CA GLY A 66 6.47 -14.43 -3.92
C GLY A 66 5.63 -13.97 -5.10
N ILE A 67 4.41 -13.49 -4.84
CA ILE A 67 3.53 -12.93 -5.86
C ILE A 67 4.05 -11.55 -6.28
N ASP A 68 3.82 -11.20 -7.55
CA ASP A 68 4.07 -9.84 -8.02
C ASP A 68 3.23 -8.83 -7.23
N LEU A 69 3.90 -8.09 -6.36
CA LEU A 69 3.30 -7.10 -5.48
C LEU A 69 2.71 -5.92 -6.26
N PHE A 70 3.21 -5.66 -7.46
CA PHE A 70 2.60 -4.69 -8.35
C PHE A 70 1.23 -5.17 -8.85
N ALA A 71 1.12 -6.44 -9.25
CA ALA A 71 -0.16 -7.04 -9.62
C ALA A 71 -1.14 -7.07 -8.44
N TYR A 72 -0.65 -7.42 -7.25
CA TYR A 72 -1.46 -7.41 -6.02
C TYR A 72 -1.99 -6.02 -5.68
N ASN A 73 -1.11 -5.00 -5.64
CA ASN A 73 -1.51 -3.63 -5.33
C ASN A 73 -2.56 -3.12 -6.33
N THR A 74 -2.34 -3.35 -7.62
CA THR A 74 -3.28 -2.99 -8.68
C THR A 74 -4.65 -3.64 -8.43
N ARG A 75 -4.67 -4.93 -8.11
CA ARG A 75 -5.92 -5.65 -7.85
C ARG A 75 -6.65 -5.11 -6.63
N VAL A 76 -5.95 -4.88 -5.52
CA VAL A 76 -6.60 -4.45 -4.29
C VAL A 76 -7.06 -2.99 -4.36
N PHE A 77 -6.34 -2.12 -5.07
CA PHE A 77 -6.83 -0.76 -5.38
C PHE A 77 -8.10 -0.79 -6.24
N GLN A 78 -8.15 -1.67 -7.26
CA GLN A 78 -9.36 -1.88 -8.07
C GLN A 78 -10.54 -2.35 -7.21
N ALA A 79 -10.31 -3.31 -6.31
CA ALA A 79 -11.31 -3.82 -5.38
C ALA A 79 -11.94 -2.70 -4.54
N ALA A 80 -11.10 -1.83 -3.98
CA ALA A 80 -11.50 -0.78 -3.05
C ALA A 80 -12.21 0.39 -3.71
N ASN A 81 -11.69 0.86 -4.85
CA ASN A 81 -12.06 2.17 -5.38
C ASN A 81 -12.92 2.11 -6.65
N VAL A 82 -13.00 0.96 -7.31
CA VAL A 82 -13.78 0.79 -8.54
C VAL A 82 -14.89 -0.23 -8.34
N ASP A 83 -14.53 -1.46 -7.97
CA ASP A 83 -15.49 -2.57 -7.90
C ASP A 83 -16.26 -2.57 -6.56
N ARG A 84 -15.80 -1.79 -5.59
CA ARG A 84 -16.40 -1.62 -4.25
C ARG A 84 -16.68 -2.95 -3.55
N VAL A 85 -15.70 -3.85 -3.65
CA VAL A 85 -15.71 -5.14 -2.96
C VAL A 85 -15.76 -4.89 -1.47
N ASP A 86 -16.55 -5.68 -0.75
CA ASP A 86 -16.54 -5.70 0.70
C ASP A 86 -15.26 -6.40 1.17
N ARG A 87 -14.21 -5.60 1.37
CA ARG A 87 -12.85 -6.05 1.73
C ARG A 87 -12.67 -6.34 3.22
N TYR A 88 -13.73 -6.13 4.01
CA TYR A 88 -13.75 -6.42 5.44
C TYR A 88 -14.28 -7.84 5.70
N ASP A 89 -14.96 -8.43 4.72
CA ASP A 89 -15.32 -9.84 4.68
C ASP A 89 -14.15 -10.67 4.11
N HIS A 90 -13.67 -11.62 4.91
CA HIS A 90 -12.50 -12.44 4.57
C HIS A 90 -12.75 -13.29 3.32
N ALA A 91 -13.94 -13.89 3.20
CA ALA A 91 -14.26 -14.79 2.11
C ALA A 91 -14.46 -14.02 0.80
N LYS A 92 -15.18 -12.89 0.84
CA LYS A 92 -15.36 -12.04 -0.35
C LYS A 92 -14.05 -11.44 -0.83
N PHE A 93 -13.20 -11.01 0.09
CA PHE A 93 -11.89 -10.47 -0.26
C PHE A 93 -11.00 -11.55 -0.89
N ALA A 94 -10.92 -12.73 -0.28
CA ALA A 94 -10.11 -13.83 -0.79
C ALA A 94 -10.59 -14.32 -2.17
N GLU A 95 -11.90 -14.45 -2.36
CA GLU A 95 -12.50 -14.81 -3.65
C GLU A 95 -12.17 -13.79 -4.75
N TYR A 96 -12.10 -12.51 -4.43
CA TYR A 96 -11.82 -11.45 -5.40
C TYR A 96 -10.37 -11.46 -5.92
N VAL A 97 -9.43 -11.91 -5.08
CA VAL A 97 -7.99 -11.98 -5.42
C VAL A 97 -7.53 -13.39 -5.81
N LYS A 98 -8.46 -14.32 -6.06
CA LYS A 98 -8.20 -15.76 -6.22
C LYS A 98 -7.31 -16.17 -7.41
N ASP A 99 -7.17 -15.29 -8.39
CA ASP A 99 -6.27 -15.47 -9.54
C ASP A 99 -4.81 -15.10 -9.22
N LEU A 100 -4.58 -14.41 -8.10
CA LEU A 100 -3.26 -14.08 -7.59
C LEU A 100 -2.86 -14.96 -6.41
N LEU A 101 -3.84 -15.34 -5.57
CA LEU A 101 -3.61 -16.02 -4.30
C LEU A 101 -4.61 -17.16 -4.12
N ASP A 102 -4.19 -18.24 -3.46
CA ASP A 102 -5.12 -19.29 -3.06
C ASP A 102 -6.12 -18.73 -2.02
N PRO A 103 -7.45 -18.80 -2.28
CA PRO A 103 -8.44 -18.17 -1.42
C PRO A 103 -8.60 -18.88 -0.08
N GLU A 104 -8.33 -20.18 0.02
CA GLU A 104 -8.40 -20.92 1.28
C GLU A 104 -7.21 -20.57 2.18
N GLU A 105 -5.99 -20.60 1.63
CA GLU A 105 -4.78 -20.23 2.37
C GLU A 105 -4.81 -18.77 2.82
N LEU A 106 -5.25 -17.85 1.95
CA LEU A 106 -5.38 -16.44 2.31
C LEU A 106 -6.44 -16.26 3.40
N SER A 107 -7.61 -16.88 3.26
CA SER A 107 -8.68 -16.78 4.28
C SER A 107 -8.19 -17.26 5.64
N GLU A 108 -7.46 -18.37 5.68
CA GLU A 108 -6.90 -18.90 6.93
C GLU A 108 -5.88 -17.95 7.54
N ALA A 109 -4.93 -17.44 6.76
CA ALA A 109 -3.91 -16.52 7.25
C ALA A 109 -4.50 -15.20 7.78
N LEU A 110 -5.55 -14.68 7.15
CA LEU A 110 -6.27 -13.49 7.60
C LEU A 110 -7.04 -13.76 8.90
N ARG A 111 -7.80 -14.87 8.97
CA ARG A 111 -8.57 -15.24 10.18
C ARG A 111 -7.69 -15.50 11.39
N SER A 112 -6.53 -16.14 11.18
CA SER A 112 -5.57 -16.42 12.25
C SER A 112 -4.84 -15.16 12.72
N GLY A 113 -5.01 -14.02 12.04
CA GLY A 113 -4.31 -12.77 12.34
C GLY A 113 -2.81 -12.84 12.10
N ARG A 114 -2.34 -13.72 11.21
CA ARG A 114 -0.91 -14.04 11.00
C ARG A 114 -0.04 -12.81 10.71
N TYR A 115 -0.62 -11.77 10.10
CA TYR A 115 0.12 -10.58 9.68
C TYR A 115 -0.20 -9.32 10.49
N LYS A 116 -0.92 -9.43 11.62
CA LYS A 116 -1.26 -8.26 12.47
C LYS A 116 -0.01 -7.55 12.98
N GLU A 117 0.94 -8.29 13.57
CA GLU A 117 2.20 -7.72 14.06
C GLU A 117 2.99 -7.02 12.94
N LYS A 118 3.01 -7.60 11.73
CA LYS A 118 3.69 -7.01 10.58
C LYS A 118 3.00 -5.75 10.07
N GLN A 119 1.67 -5.69 10.12
CA GLN A 119 0.88 -4.49 9.83
C GLN A 119 1.19 -3.38 10.85
N PHE A 120 1.20 -3.68 12.15
CA PHE A 120 1.56 -2.69 13.16
C PHE A 120 3.00 -2.20 13.02
N ALA A 121 3.95 -3.10 12.77
CA ALA A 121 5.34 -2.70 12.49
C ALA A 121 5.46 -1.82 11.24
N GLY A 122 4.64 -2.06 10.21
CA GLY A 122 4.54 -1.22 9.02
C GLY A 122 4.00 0.18 9.33
N ASN A 123 2.98 0.26 10.18
CA ASN A 123 2.44 1.52 10.68
C ASN A 123 3.48 2.29 11.48
N ASP A 124 4.16 1.65 12.44
CA ASP A 124 5.22 2.28 13.24
C ASP A 124 6.37 2.77 12.34
N TYR A 125 6.76 1.99 11.34
CA TYR A 125 7.77 2.39 10.36
C TYR A 125 7.34 3.64 9.58
N ALA A 126 6.08 3.74 9.17
CA ALA A 126 5.56 4.91 8.47
C ALA A 126 5.49 6.15 9.38
N TYR A 127 4.79 6.02 10.51
CA TYR A 127 4.41 7.15 11.37
C TYR A 127 5.55 7.59 12.29
N GLU A 128 6.09 6.66 13.08
CA GLU A 128 7.05 6.98 14.13
C GLU A 128 8.47 7.13 13.58
N GLN A 129 8.85 6.30 12.61
CA GLN A 129 10.22 6.30 12.09
C GLN A 129 10.41 7.23 10.88
N ASN A 130 9.38 7.45 10.07
CA ASN A 130 9.48 8.22 8.81
C ASN A 130 8.60 9.48 8.77
N GLY A 131 7.84 9.76 9.83
CA GLY A 131 7.01 10.96 9.95
C GLY A 131 5.99 11.12 8.82
N VAL A 132 5.43 10.01 8.35
CA VAL A 132 4.44 9.97 7.26
C VAL A 132 3.06 10.34 7.83
N TRP A 133 2.76 11.62 8.00
CA TRP A 133 1.45 12.06 8.53
C TRP A 133 0.36 12.21 7.47
N TYR A 134 0.73 12.17 6.19
CA TYR A 134 -0.18 12.28 5.06
C TYR A 134 0.21 11.29 3.97
N ILE A 135 -0.74 10.47 3.53
CA ILE A 135 -0.53 9.49 2.47
C ILE A 135 -1.34 9.84 1.20
N PRO A 136 -0.84 9.51 -0.02
CA PRO A 136 0.40 8.79 -0.27
C PRO A 136 1.65 9.62 0.07
N ALA A 137 2.74 8.95 0.43
CA ALA A 137 4.02 9.60 0.67
C ALA A 137 5.17 8.83 0.03
N LEU A 138 6.24 9.53 -0.29
CA LEU A 138 7.43 8.97 -0.94
C LEU A 138 8.70 9.33 -0.18
N ARG A 139 9.63 8.38 -0.12
CA ARG A 139 11.00 8.57 0.38
C ARG A 139 11.98 8.01 -0.62
N MET A 140 12.99 8.79 -0.99
CA MET A 140 14.07 8.34 -1.87
C MET A 140 15.30 9.20 -1.66
N ASN A 141 16.47 8.57 -1.45
CA ASN A 141 17.76 9.24 -1.31
C ASN A 141 17.77 10.43 -0.33
N GLY A 142 17.14 10.25 0.83
CA GLY A 142 17.04 11.29 1.88
C GLY A 142 16.05 12.42 1.58
N LYS A 143 15.32 12.36 0.45
CA LYS A 143 14.27 13.34 0.10
C LYS A 143 12.90 12.76 0.37
N LYS A 144 11.96 13.65 0.67
CA LYS A 144 10.56 13.31 0.93
C LYS A 144 9.58 14.08 0.05
N LEU A 145 8.47 13.43 -0.24
CA LEU A 145 7.27 14.04 -0.81
C LEU A 145 6.06 13.45 -0.07
N ASP A 146 5.38 14.28 0.71
CA ASP A 146 4.17 13.91 1.44
C ASP A 146 2.96 14.47 0.71
N ALA A 147 1.81 13.79 0.78
CA ALA A 147 0.55 14.35 0.28
C ALA A 147 0.19 15.65 1.00
N THR A 148 -0.42 16.59 0.27
CA THR A 148 -1.04 17.76 0.88
C THR A 148 -2.47 17.40 1.29
N GLY A 149 -2.84 17.70 2.54
CA GLY A 149 -4.17 17.39 3.09
C GLY A 149 -5.31 17.84 2.17
N GLY A 150 -6.16 16.89 1.78
CA GLY A 150 -7.30 17.12 0.88
C GLY A 150 -6.99 17.13 -0.63
N LEU A 151 -5.71 17.11 -1.03
CA LEU A 151 -5.31 17.17 -2.45
C LEU A 151 -4.54 15.93 -2.92
N GLY A 152 -3.79 15.28 -2.03
CA GLY A 152 -2.91 14.16 -2.39
C GLY A 152 -1.59 14.65 -2.96
N ILE A 153 -1.04 13.91 -3.92
CA ILE A 153 0.15 14.26 -4.70
C ILE A 153 -0.27 14.42 -6.16
N SER A 154 0.05 15.55 -6.77
CA SER A 154 -0.16 15.75 -8.21
C SER A 154 0.94 15.08 -9.05
N GLU A 155 0.62 14.73 -10.30
CA GLU A 155 1.60 14.22 -11.28
C GLU A 155 2.81 15.14 -11.42
N LYS A 156 2.60 16.47 -11.40
CA LYS A 156 3.66 17.47 -11.51
C LYS A 156 4.61 17.43 -10.31
N GLU A 157 4.08 17.26 -9.10
CA GLU A 157 4.90 17.14 -7.88
C GLU A 157 5.69 15.85 -7.90
N LEU A 158 5.05 14.74 -8.27
CA LEU A 158 5.69 13.43 -8.38
C LEU A 158 6.81 13.45 -9.42
N ALA A 159 6.55 13.91 -10.64
CA ALA A 159 7.57 13.99 -11.70
C ALA A 159 8.74 14.90 -11.30
N LYS A 160 8.46 16.01 -10.61
CA LYS A 160 9.51 16.90 -10.06
C LYS A 160 10.31 16.20 -8.96
N PHE A 161 9.68 15.41 -8.10
CA PHE A 161 10.34 14.65 -7.06
C PHE A 161 11.25 13.56 -7.65
N LEU A 162 10.75 12.74 -8.58
CA LEU A 162 11.53 11.67 -9.23
C LEU A 162 12.77 12.23 -9.96
N LYS A 163 12.65 13.38 -10.62
CA LYS A 163 13.80 14.05 -11.26
C LYS A 163 14.81 14.60 -10.25
N LYS A 164 14.33 15.15 -9.14
CA LYS A 164 15.19 15.79 -8.13
C LYS A 164 15.82 14.81 -7.17
N ALA A 165 15.19 13.68 -6.89
CA ALA A 165 15.63 12.73 -5.86
C ALA A 165 16.57 11.64 -6.39
N LYS A 166 16.76 11.57 -7.71
CA LYS A 166 17.98 11.02 -8.30
C LYS A 166 19.18 11.89 -7.93
#